data_AF-A0A2M4CZ10-F1
#
_entry.id   AF-A0A2M4CZ10-F1
#
_cell.length_a   1.000
_cell.length_b   1.000
_cell.length_c   1.000
_cell.angle_alpha   90.00
_cell.angle_beta   90.00
_cell.angle_gamma   90.00
#
_symmetry.space_group_name_H-M   'P 1'
#
loop_
_entity.id
_entity.type
_entity.pdbx_description
1 polymer ?
#
loop_
_entity_poly.entity_id
_entity_poly.type
_entity_poly.pdbx_seq_one_letter_code
_entity_poly.pdbx_strand_id
1 'polypeptide(L)'
;MSPLMSKVLSLHQFRPVAFNLVVRLFSVSVHHNTRLAEVGRLELPKAQGKYETGQLFLHRVFGYRGVILFPWLARVYDRDLPNQTKAGNQLEGGGTVASGGGGTTGNGSQGTQGKEVQKKTHTFYQVLIDQRDCPYIRAQTEAVTFLGNQESSRSLYAIPGLDYVAHEDILPYSSGEHHPLQHELFDKFLAHQPDKDPPFVAQETLRAWQKKNHPWLELSDVHKETTEGIRVTVIPFYMGCRETPAASVYWWRYCIRLENLGELSVQLRERHWRIFSLSGTLETVRGRGVVGQEPVLSPRLPAFQYSSHVSLQAPSGHMWGTFRMEREDGHMFDCRIPPFSLESKPDDNSSTGVEDTVGPLAASTSSDAAASGVTSSTKNTDESTPSNSPTTNAPSSQPNTKKPGDGDDNA
;
A
#
# COMPACT_ATOMS: atom_id res chain seq x y z
N MET A 1 -65.15 10.75 66.58
CA MET A 1 -65.12 10.03 67.86
C MET A 1 -63.67 9.89 68.28
N SER A 2 -63.30 10.65 69.31
CA SER A 2 -62.04 10.54 70.07
C SER A 2 -62.02 9.20 70.86
N PRO A 3 -61.08 8.92 71.78
CA PRO A 3 -59.60 8.96 71.78
C PRO A 3 -59.01 7.70 72.52
N LEU A 4 -57.80 7.84 73.12
CA LEU A 4 -57.10 7.03 74.14
C LEU A 4 -56.17 5.89 73.60
N MET A 5 -54.95 5.65 74.11
CA MET A 5 -54.22 6.22 75.26
C MET A 5 -52.72 5.85 75.20
N SER A 6 -51.89 6.79 75.71
CA SER A 6 -50.77 6.64 76.69
C SER A 6 -49.84 5.41 76.58
N LYS A 7 -48.50 5.53 76.58
CA LYS A 7 -47.71 6.06 77.71
C LYS A 7 -46.32 6.54 77.31
N VAL A 8 -45.96 7.63 77.97
CA VAL A 8 -44.64 8.24 78.16
C VAL A 8 -43.79 7.38 79.10
N LEU A 9 -42.49 7.27 78.83
CA LEU A 9 -41.44 7.25 79.85
C LEU A 9 -40.21 8.00 79.32
N SER A 10 -39.78 8.99 80.11
CA SER A 10 -38.60 9.84 79.95
C SER A 10 -37.52 9.37 80.91
N LEU A 11 -36.25 9.45 80.50
CA LEU A 11 -35.07 9.82 81.32
C LEU A 11 -33.88 9.92 80.33
N HIS A 12 -33.53 11.13 79.87
CA HIS A 12 -32.56 12.07 80.45
C HIS A 12 -31.08 11.65 80.38
N GLN A 13 -30.34 12.44 79.58
CA GLN A 13 -28.92 12.84 79.68
C GLN A 13 -27.86 11.71 79.54
N PHE A 14 -26.86 11.76 78.65
CA PHE A 14 -25.84 12.79 78.49
C PHE A 14 -25.20 12.69 77.07
N ARG A 15 -24.72 13.82 76.54
CA ARG A 15 -24.06 13.95 75.22
C ARG A 15 -22.75 13.15 75.12
N PRO A 16 -22.43 12.63 73.91
CA PRO A 16 -21.06 12.69 73.41
C PRO A 16 -20.97 13.57 72.15
N VAL A 17 -19.94 14.40 72.20
CA VAL A 17 -19.27 15.22 71.18
C VAL A 17 -19.47 14.73 69.74
N ALA A 18 -19.96 15.62 68.87
CA ALA A 18 -19.95 15.41 67.43
C ALA A 18 -18.50 15.42 66.91
N PHE A 19 -18.00 14.25 66.51
CA PHE A 19 -16.81 14.15 65.67
C PHE A 19 -17.19 14.61 64.26
N ASN A 20 -16.82 15.84 63.90
CA ASN A 20 -16.76 16.24 62.50
C ASN A 20 -15.56 15.54 61.85
N LEU A 21 -15.81 14.39 61.24
CA LEU A 21 -14.84 13.73 60.36
C LEU A 21 -14.70 14.56 59.09
N VAL A 22 -13.71 15.46 59.06
CA VAL A 22 -13.28 16.12 57.83
C VAL A 22 -12.56 15.05 56.99
N VAL A 23 -13.29 14.42 56.07
CA VAL A 23 -12.69 13.64 55.00
C VAL A 23 -12.05 14.65 54.03
N ARG A 24 -10.76 14.93 54.22
CA ARG A 24 -9.94 15.54 53.17
C ARG A 24 -9.86 14.53 52.02
N LEU A 25 -10.66 14.74 50.99
CA LEU A 25 -10.42 14.17 49.68
C LEU A 25 -9.08 14.73 49.20
N PHE A 26 -8.00 13.97 49.38
CA PHE A 26 -6.78 14.19 48.65
C PHE A 26 -7.08 13.87 47.19
N SER A 27 -7.36 14.91 46.40
CA SER A 27 -7.22 14.82 44.95
C SER A 27 -5.73 14.59 44.69
N VAL A 28 -5.33 13.33 44.55
CA VAL A 28 -4.03 12.99 44.00
C VAL A 28 -4.12 13.34 42.52
N SER A 29 -3.75 14.58 42.20
CA SER A 29 -3.53 14.99 40.81
C SER A 29 -2.33 14.20 40.33
N VAL A 30 -2.57 13.06 39.69
CA VAL A 30 -1.53 12.25 39.04
C VAL A 30 -1.01 13.08 37.87
N HIS A 31 0.01 13.89 38.13
CA HIS A 31 0.71 14.60 37.08
C HIS A 31 1.37 13.55 36.19
N HIS A 32 0.80 13.33 35.01
CA HIS A 32 1.46 12.57 33.97
C HIS A 32 2.62 13.43 33.49
N ASN A 33 3.79 13.23 34.08
CA ASN A 33 5.01 13.83 33.59
C ASN A 33 5.33 13.21 32.23
N THR A 34 4.94 13.90 31.15
CA THR A 34 5.33 13.52 29.79
C THR A 34 6.82 13.76 29.64
N ARG A 35 7.60 12.68 29.61
CA ARG A 35 9.03 12.74 29.33
C ARG A 35 9.23 12.57 27.82
N LEU A 36 9.81 13.57 27.17
CA LEU A 36 10.29 13.43 25.81
C LEU A 36 11.51 12.50 25.80
N ALA A 37 11.51 11.52 24.92
CA ALA A 37 12.65 10.64 24.66
C ALA A 37 13.19 10.92 23.25
N GLU A 38 14.51 11.03 23.12
CA GLU A 38 15.15 11.10 21.81
C GLU A 38 15.08 9.70 21.17
N VAL A 39 14.33 9.60 20.07
CA VAL A 39 14.18 8.35 19.29
C VAL A 39 15.07 8.34 18.04
N GLY A 40 15.63 9.50 17.67
CA GLY A 40 16.49 9.64 16.52
C GLY A 40 16.77 11.10 16.13
N ARG A 41 17.64 11.29 15.13
CA ARG A 41 18.10 12.58 14.63
C ARG A 41 17.82 12.69 13.14
N LEU A 42 17.07 13.73 12.74
CA LEU A 42 16.81 14.02 11.33
C LEU A 42 18.11 14.32 10.57
N GLU A 43 18.18 13.78 9.36
CA GLU A 43 19.26 13.98 8.41
C GLU A 43 18.79 14.87 7.26
N LEU A 44 19.75 15.40 6.49
CA LEU A 44 19.43 16.20 5.31
C LEU A 44 18.89 15.30 4.20
N PRO A 45 17.71 15.60 3.61
CA PRO A 45 17.23 14.88 2.45
C PRO A 45 18.25 14.94 1.31
N LYS A 46 18.53 13.79 0.69
CA LYS A 46 19.44 13.70 -0.44
C LYS A 46 18.83 14.41 -1.65
N ALA A 47 19.55 15.36 -2.24
CA ALA A 47 19.17 15.96 -3.52
C ALA A 47 19.58 15.08 -4.72
N GLN A 48 20.61 14.25 -4.53
CA GLN A 48 21.19 13.35 -5.53
C GLN A 48 21.56 12.03 -4.88
N GLY A 49 21.58 10.96 -5.68
CA GLY A 49 21.86 9.61 -5.21
C GLY A 49 20.62 8.93 -4.61
N LYS A 50 20.78 7.67 -4.23
CA LYS A 50 19.70 6.86 -3.64
C LYS A 50 19.92 6.76 -2.13
N TYR A 51 18.84 6.56 -1.38
CA TYR A 51 18.94 6.03 -0.04
C TYR A 51 19.25 4.52 -0.08
N GLU A 52 19.99 4.07 0.91
CA GLU A 52 20.41 2.68 1.05
C GLU A 52 19.33 1.85 1.74
N THR A 53 19.39 0.53 1.56
CA THR A 53 18.62 -0.42 2.36
C THR A 53 18.91 -0.20 3.84
N GLY A 54 17.88 -0.22 4.68
CA GLY A 54 18.01 -0.03 6.13
C GLY A 54 17.92 1.43 6.59
N GLN A 55 17.87 2.40 5.66
CA GLN A 55 17.66 3.81 6.01
C GLN A 55 16.30 3.98 6.69
N LEU A 56 16.30 4.55 7.90
CA LEU A 56 15.08 4.97 8.59
C LEU A 56 14.62 6.33 8.06
N PHE A 57 13.32 6.54 8.02
CA PHE A 57 12.74 7.80 7.56
C PHE A 57 11.38 8.10 8.20
N LEU A 58 11.01 9.38 8.21
CA LEU A 58 9.64 9.82 8.37
C LEU A 58 9.05 10.10 6.98
N HIS A 59 7.85 9.60 6.70
CA HIS A 59 7.16 9.95 5.47
C HIS A 59 6.75 11.43 5.52
N ARG A 60 7.23 12.25 4.58
CA ARG A 60 7.05 13.70 4.57
C ARG A 60 5.59 14.14 4.65
N VAL A 61 4.71 13.42 3.94
CA VAL A 61 3.28 13.72 3.87
C VAL A 61 2.43 13.00 4.91
N PHE A 62 2.62 11.68 5.09
CA PHE A 62 1.80 10.90 6.02
C PHE A 62 2.38 10.77 7.44
N GLY A 63 3.60 11.24 7.68
CA GLY A 63 4.21 11.35 9.01
C GLY A 63 4.61 10.03 9.68
N TYR A 64 4.42 8.88 9.03
CA TYR A 64 4.76 7.59 9.62
C TYR A 64 6.28 7.34 9.62
N ARG A 65 6.75 6.56 10.59
CA ARG A 65 8.11 5.99 10.59
C ARG A 65 8.17 4.82 9.63
N GLY A 66 9.24 4.75 8.87
CA GLY A 66 9.49 3.66 7.94
C GLY A 66 10.97 3.30 7.84
N VAL A 67 11.22 2.16 7.22
CA VAL A 67 12.56 1.72 6.82
C VAL A 67 12.58 1.33 5.35
N ILE A 68 13.64 1.73 4.65
CA ILE A 68 13.81 1.42 3.22
C ILE A 68 14.26 -0.03 3.05
N LEU A 69 13.58 -0.76 2.16
CA LEU A 69 13.99 -2.10 1.78
C LEU A 69 14.93 -2.07 0.56
N PHE A 70 14.50 -1.47 -0.55
CA PHE A 70 15.34 -1.29 -1.74
C PHE A 70 14.73 -0.26 -2.70
N PRO A 71 15.56 0.38 -3.55
CA PRO A 71 15.09 1.27 -4.59
C PRO A 71 14.63 0.52 -5.84
N TRP A 72 13.81 1.21 -6.63
CA TRP A 72 13.48 0.91 -8.03
C TRP A 72 13.39 2.24 -8.79
N LEU A 73 13.46 2.17 -10.11
CA LEU A 73 13.30 3.31 -10.99
C LEU A 73 11.93 3.21 -11.66
N ALA A 74 11.15 4.29 -11.59
CA ALA A 74 9.87 4.40 -12.26
C ALA A 74 9.92 5.56 -13.26
N ARG A 75 9.30 5.38 -14.43
CA ARG A 75 9.10 6.47 -15.38
C ARG A 75 7.92 7.30 -14.90
N VAL A 76 8.11 8.61 -14.78
CA VAL A 76 7.07 9.54 -14.34
C VAL A 76 6.55 10.30 -15.55
N TYR A 77 5.24 10.22 -15.76
CA TYR A 77 4.46 10.98 -16.71
C TYR A 77 3.72 12.05 -15.94
N ASP A 78 4.38 13.19 -15.78
CA ASP A 78 3.83 14.37 -15.11
C ASP A 78 3.18 15.31 -16.14
N ARG A 79 1.85 15.37 -16.14
CA ARG A 79 1.06 16.21 -17.04
C ARG A 79 1.03 17.69 -16.63
N ASP A 80 1.56 18.02 -15.45
CA ASP A 80 1.65 19.40 -14.95
C ASP A 80 2.86 20.13 -15.52
N LEU A 81 3.88 19.39 -15.98
CA LEU A 81 5.08 19.96 -16.58
C LEU A 81 4.85 20.35 -18.06
N PRO A 82 5.26 21.56 -18.49
CA PRO A 82 5.17 21.95 -19.87
C PRO A 82 6.07 21.06 -20.74
N ASN A 83 5.51 20.57 -21.85
CA ASN A 83 6.25 19.76 -22.81
C ASN A 83 7.32 20.64 -23.48
N GLN A 84 8.61 20.39 -23.24
CA GLN A 84 9.70 21.18 -23.83
C GLN A 84 9.96 20.86 -25.32
N THR A 85 9.08 20.12 -26.00
CA THR A 85 9.18 19.85 -27.44
C THR A 85 8.45 20.93 -28.24
N LYS A 86 9.14 22.08 -28.44
CA LYS A 86 9.06 23.05 -29.57
C LYS A 86 9.46 24.47 -29.13
N ALA A 87 10.68 24.66 -28.66
CA ALA A 87 11.31 25.98 -28.56
C ALA A 87 12.81 25.85 -28.88
N GLY A 88 13.12 25.57 -30.15
CA GLY A 88 14.49 25.30 -30.57
C GLY A 88 14.63 25.20 -32.09
N ASN A 89 14.06 26.16 -32.83
CA ASN A 89 14.57 26.60 -34.12
C ASN A 89 13.81 27.84 -34.59
N GLN A 90 14.15 28.99 -34.02
CA GLN A 90 14.06 30.28 -34.69
C GLN A 90 15.23 31.13 -34.19
N LEU A 91 16.42 30.84 -34.74
CA LEU A 91 17.52 31.78 -34.80
C LEU A 91 17.51 32.39 -36.20
N GLU A 92 17.31 33.71 -36.21
CA GLU A 92 17.83 34.71 -37.14
C GLU A 92 17.69 34.47 -38.66
N GLY A 93 16.76 35.22 -39.24
CA GLY A 93 16.76 35.58 -40.66
C GLY A 93 16.10 36.95 -40.82
N GLY A 94 16.89 38.01 -40.67
CA GLY A 94 16.45 39.38 -40.97
C GLY A 94 16.14 39.54 -42.46
N GLY A 95 14.97 40.07 -42.76
CA GLY A 95 14.53 40.39 -44.13
C GLY A 95 13.18 41.09 -44.15
N THR A 96 13.20 42.42 -44.21
CA THR A 96 12.08 43.29 -44.60
C THR A 96 11.54 42.92 -45.98
N VAL A 97 10.21 42.94 -46.22
CA VAL A 97 9.45 43.68 -47.27
C VAL A 97 7.92 43.44 -47.16
N ALA A 98 7.16 44.56 -47.13
CA ALA A 98 5.79 44.89 -47.60
C ALA A 98 4.52 43.99 -47.44
N SER A 99 3.51 44.60 -46.80
CA SER A 99 2.11 44.88 -47.24
C SER A 99 1.33 43.91 -48.14
N GLY A 100 0.15 43.45 -47.67
CA GLY A 100 -0.95 42.92 -48.50
C GLY A 100 -2.07 42.28 -47.68
N GLY A 101 -3.33 42.71 -47.86
CA GLY A 101 -4.46 42.41 -46.98
C GLY A 101 -5.38 41.22 -47.35
N GLY A 102 -6.46 41.09 -46.58
CA GLY A 102 -7.72 40.43 -46.98
C GLY A 102 -8.02 39.02 -46.42
N GLY A 103 -9.00 38.95 -45.50
CA GLY A 103 -10.17 38.06 -45.65
C GLY A 103 -10.13 36.58 -45.22
N THR A 104 -11.02 36.28 -44.26
CA THR A 104 -12.00 35.17 -44.26
C THR A 104 -11.72 33.90 -43.42
N THR A 105 -12.81 33.48 -42.80
CA THR A 105 -13.13 32.41 -41.86
C THR A 105 -12.78 30.98 -42.29
N GLY A 106 -12.46 30.13 -41.32
CA GLY A 106 -12.40 28.67 -41.49
C GLY A 106 -12.40 27.92 -40.17
N ASN A 107 -13.56 27.36 -39.82
CA ASN A 107 -13.82 26.49 -38.68
C ASN A 107 -13.09 25.14 -38.87
N GLY A 108 -12.34 24.67 -37.87
CA GLY A 108 -11.56 23.43 -37.97
C GLY A 108 -11.46 22.71 -36.63
N SER A 109 -12.02 21.51 -36.58
CA SER A 109 -12.18 20.60 -35.44
C SER A 109 -10.96 20.51 -34.50
N GLN A 110 -11.18 20.76 -33.20
CA GLN A 110 -10.26 20.34 -32.14
C GLN A 110 -10.30 18.80 -32.02
N GLY A 111 -9.47 18.14 -32.83
CA GLY A 111 -9.02 16.80 -32.51
C GLY A 111 -8.15 16.86 -31.25
N THR A 112 -8.46 16.03 -30.27
CA THR A 112 -7.71 15.87 -29.02
C THR A 112 -6.30 15.37 -29.34
N GLN A 113 -5.38 16.29 -29.65
CA GLN A 113 -3.97 15.97 -29.79
C GLN A 113 -3.47 15.50 -28.43
N GLY A 114 -3.07 14.23 -28.35
CA GLY A 114 -2.38 13.68 -27.21
C GLY A 114 -1.12 14.51 -26.96
N LYS A 115 -1.12 15.33 -25.92
CA LYS A 115 0.10 15.99 -25.45
C LYS A 115 1.07 14.89 -25.04
N GLU A 116 2.18 14.78 -25.78
CA GLU A 116 3.30 13.94 -25.38
C GLU A 116 3.79 14.42 -24.00
N VAL A 117 3.96 13.51 -23.04
CA VAL A 117 4.33 13.86 -21.66
C VAL A 117 5.83 13.58 -21.50
N GLN A 118 6.59 14.55 -20.98
CA GLN A 118 8.04 14.41 -20.82
C GLN A 118 8.36 13.26 -19.85
N LYS A 119 9.15 12.29 -20.32
CA LYS A 119 9.54 11.11 -19.53
C LYS A 119 10.75 11.47 -18.65
N LYS A 120 10.57 11.49 -17.33
CA LYS A 120 11.67 11.55 -16.36
C LYS A 120 11.68 10.28 -15.53
N THR A 121 12.85 9.69 -15.32
CA THR A 121 13.00 8.53 -14.43
C THR A 121 13.21 9.04 -13.01
N HIS A 122 12.35 8.63 -12.08
CA HIS A 122 12.45 8.99 -10.67
C HIS A 122 12.73 7.74 -9.84
N THR A 123 13.45 7.92 -8.74
CA THR A 123 13.67 6.83 -7.77
C THR A 123 12.49 6.77 -6.81
N PHE A 124 11.99 5.56 -6.62
CA PHE A 124 11.03 5.24 -5.58
C PHE A 124 11.64 4.13 -4.70
N TYR A 125 10.94 3.73 -3.65
CA TYR A 125 11.42 2.73 -2.70
C TYR A 125 10.28 1.82 -2.29
N GLN A 126 10.56 0.53 -2.15
CA GLN A 126 9.72 -0.34 -1.33
C GLN A 126 10.16 -0.17 0.13
N VAL A 127 9.19 -0.03 1.03
CA VAL A 127 9.45 0.29 2.44
C VAL A 127 8.60 -0.57 3.37
N LEU A 128 9.00 -0.65 4.64
CA LEU A 128 8.14 -1.08 5.74
C LEU A 128 7.72 0.13 6.56
N ILE A 129 6.46 0.14 7.00
CA ILE A 129 5.85 1.10 7.90
C ILE A 129 5.91 0.55 9.33
N ASP A 130 6.17 1.41 10.31
CA ASP A 130 6.03 1.07 11.72
C ASP A 130 4.55 0.83 12.08
N GLN A 131 4.24 -0.36 12.59
CA GLN A 131 2.86 -0.75 12.93
C GLN A 131 2.21 0.15 13.99
N ARG A 132 3.00 0.81 14.83
CA ARG A 132 2.51 1.76 15.85
C ARG A 132 1.88 3.00 15.21
N ASP A 133 2.32 3.34 14.00
CA ASP A 133 1.86 4.54 13.29
C ASP A 133 0.62 4.26 12.44
N CYS A 134 0.44 3.01 11.97
CA CYS A 134 -0.65 2.57 11.10
C CYS A 134 -2.05 3.12 11.43
N PRO A 135 -2.53 3.13 12.70
CA PRO A 135 -3.85 3.67 13.03
C PRO A 135 -4.03 5.17 12.76
N TYR A 136 -2.94 5.92 12.61
CA TYR A 136 -2.93 7.37 12.42
C TYR A 136 -2.66 7.78 10.97
N ILE A 137 -2.28 6.83 10.11
CA ILE A 137 -1.97 7.08 8.71
C ILE A 137 -3.27 7.25 7.93
N ARG A 138 -3.41 8.36 7.20
CA ARG A 138 -4.50 8.56 6.23
C ARG A 138 -4.25 7.82 4.91
N ALA A 139 -3.78 6.59 5.02
CA ALA A 139 -3.55 5.67 3.94
C ALA A 139 -4.06 4.28 4.34
N GLN A 140 -4.42 3.45 3.37
CA GLN A 140 -4.78 2.06 3.67
C GLN A 140 -3.55 1.30 4.19
N THR A 141 -3.69 0.68 5.35
CA THR A 141 -2.63 -0.10 6.03
C THR A 141 -2.26 -1.41 5.30
N GLU A 142 -3.17 -1.91 4.46
CA GLU A 142 -2.99 -3.09 3.60
C GLU A 142 -2.84 -2.67 2.12
N ALA A 143 -2.04 -1.63 1.87
CA ALA A 143 -1.89 -1.03 0.54
C ALA A 143 -1.23 -1.95 -0.50
N VAL A 144 -0.48 -2.97 -0.09
CA VAL A 144 0.27 -3.85 -1.01
C VAL A 144 -0.25 -5.27 -0.94
N THR A 145 -0.95 -5.65 -2.00
CA THR A 145 -1.52 -6.99 -2.17
C THR A 145 -0.85 -7.76 -3.30
N PHE A 146 -0.92 -9.07 -3.21
CA PHE A 146 -0.39 -10.03 -4.16
C PHE A 146 -1.46 -11.05 -4.53
N LEU A 147 -1.31 -11.63 -5.73
CA LEU A 147 -2.18 -12.69 -6.19
C LEU A 147 -1.78 -14.01 -5.51
N GLY A 148 -2.72 -14.67 -4.83
CA GLY A 148 -2.49 -15.98 -4.21
C GLY A 148 -2.32 -17.10 -5.25
N ASN A 149 -1.56 -18.13 -4.88
CA ASN A 149 -1.14 -19.23 -5.77
C ASN A 149 -2.15 -20.38 -5.91
N GLN A 150 -3.27 -20.37 -5.17
CA GLN A 150 -4.24 -21.48 -5.18
C GLN A 150 -5.28 -21.33 -6.30
N GLU A 151 -5.40 -22.34 -7.17
CA GLU A 151 -6.33 -22.39 -8.32
C GLU A 151 -7.81 -22.14 -7.96
N SER A 152 -8.24 -22.47 -6.74
CA SER A 152 -9.64 -22.38 -6.32
C SER A 152 -10.00 -21.08 -5.59
N SER A 153 -9.02 -20.32 -5.10
CA SER A 153 -9.25 -19.18 -4.22
C SER A 153 -8.94 -17.88 -4.93
N ARG A 154 -9.95 -17.03 -5.19
CA ARG A 154 -9.80 -15.63 -5.63
C ARG A 154 -9.08 -14.73 -4.61
N SER A 155 -8.54 -15.28 -3.52
CA SER A 155 -7.93 -14.49 -2.46
C SER A 155 -6.67 -13.78 -2.95
N LEU A 156 -6.76 -12.46 -2.92
CA LEU A 156 -5.61 -11.59 -2.79
C LEU A 156 -5.12 -11.69 -1.33
N TYR A 157 -3.81 -11.68 -1.13
CA TYR A 157 -3.24 -11.53 0.21
C TYR A 157 -2.50 -10.20 0.30
N ALA A 158 -2.67 -9.51 1.43
CA ALA A 158 -1.94 -8.28 1.72
C ALA A 158 -0.71 -8.59 2.57
N ILE A 159 0.32 -7.75 2.44
CA ILE A 159 1.38 -7.66 3.44
C ILE A 159 1.14 -6.34 4.18
N PRO A 160 0.54 -6.37 5.39
CA PRO A 160 0.33 -5.17 6.18
C PRO A 160 1.64 -4.43 6.41
N GLY A 161 1.62 -3.10 6.32
CA GLY A 161 2.79 -2.26 6.56
C GLY A 161 3.84 -2.25 5.44
N LEU A 162 3.64 -2.96 4.33
CA LEU A 162 4.46 -2.78 3.12
C LEU A 162 3.89 -1.60 2.31
N ASP A 163 4.76 -0.71 1.80
CA ASP A 163 4.35 0.47 1.00
C ASP A 163 5.39 0.85 -0.06
N TYR A 164 5.04 1.81 -0.92
CA TYR A 164 5.91 2.39 -1.93
C TYR A 164 6.00 3.91 -1.79
N VAL A 165 7.23 4.42 -1.69
CA VAL A 165 7.48 5.82 -1.34
C VAL A 165 8.36 6.48 -2.40
N ALA A 166 8.00 7.69 -2.81
CA ALA A 166 8.84 8.49 -3.72
C ALA A 166 10.06 9.04 -2.98
N HIS A 167 11.18 9.25 -3.67
CA HIS A 167 12.37 9.82 -3.06
C HIS A 167 12.12 11.17 -2.34
N GLU A 168 11.24 12.00 -2.89
CA GLU A 168 10.86 13.32 -2.37
C GLU A 168 10.03 13.28 -1.07
N ASP A 169 9.47 12.11 -0.74
CA ASP A 169 8.67 11.88 0.47
C ASP A 169 9.50 11.33 1.65
N ILE A 170 10.80 11.15 1.48
CA ILE A 170 11.68 10.60 2.52
C ILE A 170 12.32 11.73 3.32
N LEU A 171 12.02 11.79 4.63
CA LEU A 171 12.76 12.57 5.61
C LEU A 171 13.68 11.62 6.38
N PRO A 172 14.95 11.46 5.98
CA PRO A 172 15.85 10.48 6.59
C PRO A 172 16.14 10.84 8.04
N TYR A 173 16.32 9.84 8.89
CA TYR A 173 16.81 10.01 10.24
C TYR A 173 17.67 8.81 10.68
N SER A 174 18.53 9.01 11.67
CA SER A 174 19.29 7.96 12.34
C SER A 174 18.77 7.72 13.74
N SER A 175 18.85 6.49 14.22
CA SER A 175 18.47 6.10 15.59
C SER A 175 19.56 5.25 16.21
N GLY A 176 19.76 5.39 17.52
CA GLY A 176 20.61 4.49 18.31
C GLY A 176 19.86 3.27 18.84
N GLU A 177 18.56 3.14 18.55
CA GLU A 177 17.77 2.00 18.98
C GLU A 177 18.08 0.75 18.13
N HIS A 178 18.21 -0.40 18.79
CA HIS A 178 18.42 -1.68 18.09
C HIS A 178 17.17 -2.15 17.31
N HIS A 179 15.98 -1.74 17.77
CA HIS A 179 14.70 -2.07 17.14
C HIS A 179 13.89 -0.77 16.93
N PRO A 180 14.30 0.08 15.98
CA PRO A 180 13.70 1.40 15.78
C PRO A 180 12.27 1.31 15.21
N LEU A 181 11.90 0.15 14.66
CA LEU A 181 10.65 -0.05 13.94
C LEU A 181 9.93 -1.33 14.42
N GLN A 182 8.64 -1.23 14.74
CA GLN A 182 7.82 -2.39 15.09
C GLN A 182 7.15 -2.96 13.84
N HIS A 183 7.69 -4.06 13.31
CA HIS A 183 7.11 -4.74 12.14
C HIS A 183 7.55 -6.21 12.04
N GLU A 184 6.63 -7.12 11.71
CA GLU A 184 6.88 -8.58 11.67
C GLU A 184 7.98 -9.01 10.67
N LEU A 185 8.19 -8.22 9.62
CA LEU A 185 9.20 -8.46 8.60
C LEU A 185 10.55 -7.78 8.88
N PHE A 186 10.65 -6.92 9.90
CA PHE A 186 11.86 -6.12 10.14
C PHE A 186 13.08 -7.02 10.38
N ASP A 187 13.04 -7.84 11.43
CA ASP A 187 14.13 -8.78 11.78
C ASP A 187 14.26 -9.95 10.80
N LYS A 188 13.25 -10.17 9.94
CA LYS A 188 13.36 -11.14 8.85
C LYS A 188 14.16 -10.58 7.71
N PHE A 189 14.02 -9.30 7.39
CA PHE A 189 14.63 -8.68 6.21
C PHE A 189 15.95 -7.95 6.49
N LEU A 190 16.14 -7.44 7.69
CA LEU A 190 17.24 -6.56 8.05
C LEU A 190 18.01 -7.12 9.25
N ALA A 191 19.32 -7.03 9.21
CA ALA A 191 20.19 -7.38 10.33
C ALA A 191 20.93 -6.14 10.80
N HIS A 192 20.92 -5.90 12.11
CA HIS A 192 21.64 -4.78 12.72
C HIS A 192 23.16 -5.00 12.64
N GLN A 193 23.89 -4.04 12.07
CA GLN A 193 25.35 -4.00 11.97
C GLN A 193 25.83 -2.59 12.36
N PRO A 194 26.33 -2.38 13.60
CA PRO A 194 26.67 -1.05 14.11
C PRO A 194 27.81 -0.36 13.35
N ASP A 195 28.65 -1.13 12.65
CA ASP A 195 29.76 -0.62 11.85
C ASP A 195 29.35 -0.16 10.44
N LYS A 196 28.05 -0.20 10.12
CA LYS A 196 27.48 0.24 8.84
C LYS A 196 26.65 1.50 9.02
N ASP A 197 26.56 2.27 7.94
CA ASP A 197 25.68 3.43 7.83
C ASP A 197 24.87 3.33 6.53
N PRO A 198 23.54 3.08 6.60
CA PRO A 198 22.74 2.87 7.81
C PRO A 198 23.09 1.55 8.53
N PRO A 199 22.80 1.42 9.85
CA PRO A 199 23.22 0.27 10.67
C PRO A 199 22.36 -0.98 10.47
N PHE A 200 21.64 -1.09 9.34
CA PHE A 200 20.79 -2.23 9.01
C PHE A 200 21.10 -2.70 7.58
N VAL A 201 21.46 -3.97 7.43
CA VAL A 201 21.82 -4.55 6.13
C VAL A 201 20.82 -5.62 5.69
N ALA A 202 20.66 -5.77 4.37
CA ALA A 202 19.78 -6.77 3.78
C ALA A 202 20.23 -8.22 4.11
N GLN A 203 19.33 -8.98 4.72
CA GLN A 203 19.43 -10.43 4.87
C GLN A 203 19.07 -11.16 3.56
N GLU A 204 19.38 -12.45 3.47
CA GLU A 204 19.14 -13.26 2.26
C GLU A 204 17.65 -13.33 1.89
N THR A 205 16.78 -13.39 2.90
CA THR A 205 15.32 -13.28 2.77
C THR A 205 14.88 -12.02 2.01
N LEU A 206 15.46 -10.85 2.32
CA LEU A 206 15.17 -9.60 1.62
C LEU A 206 15.72 -9.62 0.19
N ARG A 207 16.92 -10.19 -0.02
CA ARG A 207 17.52 -10.32 -1.35
C ARG A 207 16.68 -11.23 -2.26
N ALA A 208 16.24 -12.37 -1.74
CA ALA A 208 15.34 -13.28 -2.43
C ALA A 208 13.99 -12.61 -2.74
N TRP A 209 13.44 -11.87 -1.78
CA TRP A 209 12.22 -11.08 -1.95
C TRP A 209 12.38 -10.02 -3.04
N GLN A 210 13.48 -9.26 -3.03
CA GLN A 210 13.79 -8.26 -4.05
C GLN A 210 13.91 -8.92 -5.43
N LYS A 211 14.68 -10.00 -5.56
CA LYS A 211 14.84 -10.72 -6.83
C LYS A 211 13.50 -11.17 -7.43
N LYS A 212 12.55 -11.58 -6.59
CA LYS A 212 11.21 -12.00 -7.01
C LYS A 212 10.31 -10.82 -7.41
N ASN A 213 10.38 -9.70 -6.69
CA ASN A 213 9.44 -8.59 -6.85
C ASN A 213 9.93 -7.49 -7.78
N HIS A 214 11.24 -7.21 -7.84
CA HIS A 214 11.83 -6.12 -8.61
C HIS A 214 11.48 -6.11 -10.10
N PRO A 215 11.39 -7.25 -10.81
CA PRO A 215 11.00 -7.23 -12.23
C PRO A 215 9.57 -6.75 -12.48
N TRP A 216 8.65 -6.99 -11.56
CA TRP A 216 7.25 -6.51 -11.66
C TRP A 216 7.15 -5.03 -11.34
N LEU A 217 8.06 -4.60 -10.48
CA LEU A 217 8.18 -3.23 -10.04
C LEU A 217 8.65 -2.34 -11.21
N GLU A 218 9.63 -2.75 -12.01
CA GLU A 218 10.13 -1.96 -13.15
C GLU A 218 9.10 -1.70 -14.27
N LEU A 219 7.99 -2.43 -14.28
CA LEU A 219 6.88 -2.22 -15.21
C LEU A 219 5.94 -1.08 -14.76
N SER A 220 6.10 -0.61 -13.52
CA SER A 220 5.23 0.38 -12.92
C SER A 220 5.66 1.79 -13.31
N ASP A 221 4.96 2.33 -14.30
CA ASP A 221 4.98 3.74 -14.63
C ASP A 221 4.16 4.56 -13.60
N VAL A 222 4.53 5.82 -13.39
CA VAL A 222 3.85 6.73 -12.46
C VAL A 222 3.21 7.85 -13.26
N HIS A 223 1.91 8.09 -13.03
CA HIS A 223 1.15 9.09 -13.77
C HIS A 223 0.65 10.17 -12.82
N LYS A 224 0.92 11.44 -13.14
CA LYS A 224 0.52 12.60 -12.32
C LYS A 224 -0.26 13.61 -13.16
N GLU A 225 -1.35 14.14 -12.61
CA GLU A 225 -2.09 15.27 -13.18
C GLU A 225 -2.77 16.07 -12.05
N THR A 226 -2.69 17.39 -12.14
CA THR A 226 -3.34 18.32 -11.22
C THR A 226 -4.53 19.00 -11.89
N THR A 227 -5.69 18.93 -11.27
CA THR A 227 -6.91 19.65 -11.69
C THR A 227 -7.42 20.48 -10.53
N GLU A 228 -7.59 21.79 -10.74
CA GLU A 228 -8.10 22.72 -9.73
C GLU A 228 -7.38 22.64 -8.36
N GLY A 229 -6.06 22.46 -8.38
CA GLY A 229 -5.24 22.36 -7.17
C GLY A 229 -5.28 21.00 -6.50
N ILE A 230 -5.98 20.00 -7.07
CA ILE A 230 -5.96 18.61 -6.59
C ILE A 230 -5.06 17.79 -7.50
N ARG A 231 -3.96 17.28 -6.96
CA ARG A 231 -3.03 16.40 -7.66
C ARG A 231 -3.42 14.94 -7.45
N VAL A 232 -3.54 14.21 -8.54
CA VAL A 232 -3.74 12.76 -8.55
C VAL A 232 -2.46 12.10 -9.04
N THR A 233 -1.87 11.24 -8.22
CA THR A 233 -0.76 10.35 -8.61
C THR A 233 -1.28 8.91 -8.67
N VAL A 234 -0.99 8.19 -9.76
CA VAL A 234 -1.39 6.80 -9.97
C VAL A 234 -0.17 5.94 -10.27
N ILE A 235 -0.08 4.77 -9.64
CA ILE A 235 0.95 3.76 -9.91
C ILE A 235 0.27 2.39 -10.06
N PRO A 236 0.23 1.79 -11.27
CA PRO A 236 -0.26 0.45 -11.49
C PRO A 236 0.83 -0.61 -11.23
N PHE A 237 0.42 -1.75 -10.70
CA PHE A 237 1.26 -2.90 -10.36
C PHE A 237 0.61 -4.15 -10.92
N TYR A 238 1.27 -4.80 -11.88
CA TYR A 238 0.83 -6.11 -12.33
C TYR A 238 1.04 -7.15 -11.22
N MET A 239 0.00 -7.93 -10.94
CA MET A 239 -0.01 -8.92 -9.86
C MET A 239 0.12 -10.36 -10.37
N GLY A 240 -0.01 -10.58 -11.68
CA GLY A 240 -0.03 -11.88 -12.31
C GLY A 240 -1.33 -12.15 -13.07
N CYS A 241 -1.39 -13.33 -13.69
CA CYS A 241 -2.59 -13.83 -14.35
C CYS A 241 -2.98 -15.19 -13.79
N ARG A 242 -4.24 -15.56 -14.01
CA ARG A 242 -4.77 -16.89 -13.75
C ARG A 242 -5.39 -17.42 -15.01
N GLU A 243 -4.94 -18.58 -15.40
CA GLU A 243 -5.46 -19.28 -16.57
C GLU A 243 -6.52 -20.26 -16.11
N THR A 244 -7.64 -20.28 -16.82
CA THR A 244 -8.63 -21.35 -16.76
C THR A 244 -8.70 -21.97 -18.15
N PRO A 245 -9.21 -23.21 -18.29
CA PRO A 245 -9.38 -23.82 -19.61
C PRO A 245 -10.20 -22.98 -20.60
N ALA A 246 -11.01 -22.03 -20.12
CA ALA A 246 -11.86 -21.18 -20.93
C ALA A 246 -11.30 -19.76 -21.19
N ALA A 247 -10.47 -19.22 -20.29
CA ALA A 247 -9.97 -17.84 -20.38
C ALA A 247 -8.82 -17.56 -19.41
N SER A 248 -7.99 -16.57 -19.75
CA SER A 248 -6.99 -15.98 -18.86
C SER A 248 -7.51 -14.68 -18.25
N VAL A 249 -7.33 -14.52 -16.94
CA VAL A 249 -7.71 -13.30 -16.19
C VAL A 249 -6.45 -12.69 -15.59
N TYR A 250 -6.15 -11.46 -16.00
CA TYR A 250 -4.99 -10.69 -15.60
C TYR A 250 -5.38 -9.72 -14.48
N TRP A 251 -4.52 -9.55 -13.48
CA TRP A 251 -4.81 -8.75 -12.29
C TRP A 251 -3.78 -7.65 -12.11
N TRP A 252 -4.27 -6.45 -11.81
CA TRP A 252 -3.45 -5.32 -11.40
C TRP A 252 -3.98 -4.73 -10.10
N ARG A 253 -3.06 -4.25 -9.28
CA ARG A 253 -3.34 -3.30 -8.20
C ARG A 253 -2.93 -1.93 -8.69
N TYR A 254 -3.64 -0.88 -8.28
CA TYR A 254 -3.19 0.49 -8.46
C TYR A 254 -3.15 1.21 -7.11
N CYS A 255 -2.10 1.99 -6.88
CA CYS A 255 -2.01 2.94 -5.79
C CYS A 255 -2.39 4.33 -6.31
N ILE A 256 -3.32 5.00 -5.62
CA ILE A 256 -3.75 6.36 -5.92
C ILE A 256 -3.48 7.24 -4.71
N ARG A 257 -2.77 8.33 -4.94
CA ARG A 257 -2.57 9.39 -3.97
C ARG A 257 -3.27 10.65 -4.47
N LEU A 258 -4.08 11.22 -3.59
CA LEU A 258 -4.75 12.51 -3.74
C LEU A 258 -4.04 13.51 -2.85
N GLU A 259 -3.70 14.68 -3.40
CA GLU A 259 -3.09 15.78 -2.66
C GLU A 259 -3.83 17.08 -2.97
N ASN A 260 -4.25 17.79 -1.93
CA ASN A 260 -4.77 19.14 -2.03
C ASN A 260 -3.60 20.13 -1.90
N LEU A 261 -3.31 20.81 -3.02
CA LEU A 261 -2.31 21.87 -3.13
C LEU A 261 -2.93 23.26 -2.96
N GLY A 262 -4.26 23.33 -2.81
CA GLY A 262 -4.99 24.56 -2.54
C GLY A 262 -5.11 24.87 -1.05
N GLU A 263 -5.66 26.05 -0.76
CA GLU A 263 -5.82 26.56 0.60
C GLU A 263 -7.17 26.19 1.25
N LEU A 264 -8.15 25.79 0.44
CA LEU A 264 -9.49 25.43 0.91
C LEU A 264 -9.63 23.92 0.98
N SER A 265 -10.40 23.43 1.96
CA SER A 265 -10.66 21.99 2.04
C SER A 265 -11.55 21.53 0.89
N VAL A 266 -11.34 20.30 0.46
CA VAL A 266 -12.19 19.61 -0.51
C VAL A 266 -12.53 18.22 -0.01
N GLN A 267 -13.68 17.68 -0.40
CA GLN A 267 -14.08 16.32 -0.10
C GLN A 267 -14.27 15.54 -1.40
N LEU A 268 -13.70 14.33 -1.48
CA LEU A 268 -14.02 13.40 -2.55
C LEU A 268 -15.40 12.79 -2.31
N ARG A 269 -16.27 12.85 -3.31
CA ARG A 269 -17.66 12.37 -3.24
C ARG A 269 -17.92 11.16 -4.12
N GLU A 270 -17.43 11.17 -5.34
CA GLU A 270 -17.69 10.09 -6.30
C GLU A 270 -16.45 9.76 -7.10
N ARG A 271 -16.40 8.52 -7.59
CA ARG A 271 -15.43 8.06 -8.58
C ARG A 271 -16.16 7.65 -9.85
N HIS A 272 -15.56 7.95 -10.99
CA HIS A 272 -16.01 7.51 -12.30
C HIS A 272 -14.80 7.00 -13.09
N TRP A 273 -14.75 5.69 -13.30
CA TRP A 273 -13.70 5.00 -14.02
C TRP A 273 -14.16 4.59 -15.41
N ARG A 274 -13.24 4.66 -16.37
CA ARG A 274 -13.33 4.10 -17.71
C ARG A 274 -12.16 3.16 -17.90
N ILE A 275 -12.46 1.93 -18.26
CA ILE A 275 -11.51 0.82 -18.37
C ILE A 275 -11.64 0.27 -19.77
N PHE A 276 -10.60 0.41 -20.57
CA PHE A 276 -10.57 -0.08 -21.95
C PHE A 276 -9.58 -1.22 -22.06
N SER A 277 -10.05 -2.42 -22.39
CA SER A 277 -9.20 -3.58 -22.62
C SER A 277 -8.70 -3.64 -24.07
N LEU A 278 -7.57 -4.30 -24.29
CA LEU A 278 -7.06 -4.57 -25.65
C LEU A 278 -8.05 -5.40 -26.50
N SER A 279 -8.95 -6.17 -25.88
CA SER A 279 -10.03 -6.88 -26.58
C SER A 279 -11.10 -5.95 -27.19
N GLY A 280 -11.02 -4.63 -26.95
CA GLY A 280 -11.97 -3.64 -27.42
C GLY A 280 -13.15 -3.38 -26.49
N THR A 281 -13.16 -3.99 -25.30
CA THR A 281 -14.23 -3.80 -24.31
C THR A 281 -14.01 -2.50 -23.54
N LEU A 282 -15.03 -1.65 -23.47
CA LEU A 282 -15.06 -0.46 -22.62
C LEU A 282 -16.01 -0.68 -21.43
N GLU A 283 -15.46 -0.78 -20.23
CA GLU A 283 -16.21 -0.83 -18.99
C GLU A 283 -16.23 0.55 -18.32
N THR A 284 -17.34 0.87 -17.65
CA THR A 284 -17.48 2.10 -16.87
C THR A 284 -17.96 1.78 -15.47
N VAL A 285 -17.26 2.29 -14.46
CA VAL A 285 -17.61 2.08 -13.05
C VAL A 285 -17.86 3.43 -12.39
N ARG A 286 -19.04 3.64 -11.83
CA ARG A 286 -19.39 4.83 -11.04
C ARG A 286 -19.76 4.42 -9.63
N GLY A 287 -19.41 5.24 -8.64
CA GLY A 287 -19.84 5.01 -7.27
C GLY A 287 -19.39 6.09 -6.30
N ARG A 288 -20.03 6.09 -5.13
CA ARG A 288 -19.71 6.99 -4.02
C ARG A 288 -18.36 6.64 -3.40
N GLY A 289 -17.57 7.66 -3.11
CA GLY A 289 -16.29 7.57 -2.44
C GLY A 289 -15.25 6.73 -3.18
N VAL A 290 -14.19 6.38 -2.45
CA VAL A 290 -13.15 5.42 -2.82
C VAL A 290 -12.96 4.46 -1.65
N VAL A 291 -12.89 3.15 -1.91
CA VAL A 291 -12.69 2.12 -0.87
C VAL A 291 -13.57 2.27 0.38
N GLY A 292 -14.82 2.72 0.18
CA GLY A 292 -15.80 2.95 1.26
C GLY A 292 -15.65 4.28 2.01
N GLN A 293 -14.76 5.17 1.56
CA GLN A 293 -14.44 6.44 2.21
C GLN A 293 -14.69 7.64 1.28
N GLU A 294 -15.06 8.78 1.88
CA GLU A 294 -15.17 10.09 1.23
C GLU A 294 -14.17 11.05 1.88
N PRO A 295 -12.87 10.94 1.57
CA PRO A 295 -11.83 11.65 2.30
C PRO A 295 -11.95 13.17 2.12
N VAL A 296 -11.87 13.89 3.23
CA VAL A 296 -11.67 15.34 3.27
C VAL A 296 -10.18 15.65 3.21
N LEU A 297 -9.75 16.43 2.23
CA LEU A 297 -8.38 16.92 2.07
C LEU A 297 -8.35 18.39 2.51
N SER A 298 -7.81 18.65 3.69
CA SER A 298 -7.72 20.01 4.27
C SER A 298 -6.27 20.47 4.28
N PRO A 299 -5.98 21.78 4.45
CA PRO A 299 -4.60 22.26 4.56
C PRO A 299 -3.79 21.57 5.67
N ARG A 300 -4.45 21.15 6.75
CA ARG A 300 -3.81 20.43 7.87
C ARG A 300 -3.56 18.95 7.58
N LEU A 301 -4.36 18.36 6.71
CA LEU A 301 -4.29 16.95 6.31
C LEU A 301 -4.53 16.86 4.79
N PRO A 302 -3.54 17.31 3.99
CA PRO A 302 -3.77 17.62 2.57
C PRO A 302 -3.78 16.39 1.68
N ALA A 303 -3.46 15.20 2.20
CA ALA A 303 -3.31 14.00 1.39
C ALA A 303 -4.12 12.80 1.87
N PHE A 304 -4.47 11.94 0.92
CA PHE A 304 -5.08 10.64 1.14
C PHE A 304 -4.52 9.64 0.12
N GLN A 305 -4.19 8.43 0.55
CA GLN A 305 -3.68 7.36 -0.33
C GLN A 305 -4.48 6.07 -0.16
N TYR A 306 -4.79 5.42 -1.27
CA TYR A 306 -5.45 4.13 -1.25
C TYR A 306 -4.97 3.23 -2.38
N SER A 307 -5.16 1.93 -2.20
CA SER A 307 -4.94 0.92 -3.21
C SER A 307 -6.26 0.20 -3.54
N SER A 308 -6.42 -0.16 -4.80
CA SER A 308 -7.50 -1.05 -5.23
C SER A 308 -7.06 -1.86 -6.43
N HIS A 309 -7.96 -2.67 -6.99
CA HIS A 309 -7.62 -3.70 -7.95
C HIS A 309 -8.53 -3.61 -9.16
N VAL A 310 -8.02 -4.12 -10.28
CA VAL A 310 -8.75 -4.32 -11.52
C VAL A 310 -8.31 -5.65 -12.12
N SER A 311 -9.24 -6.35 -12.77
CA SER A 311 -8.92 -7.52 -13.57
C SER A 311 -9.45 -7.36 -14.99
N LEU A 312 -8.71 -7.89 -15.96
CA LEU A 312 -9.08 -7.89 -17.36
C LEU A 312 -8.98 -9.31 -17.92
N GLN A 313 -9.83 -9.62 -18.89
CA GLN A 313 -9.69 -10.81 -19.75
C GLN A 313 -8.76 -10.55 -20.96
N ALA A 314 -7.80 -9.63 -20.79
CA ALA A 314 -6.83 -9.23 -21.80
C ALA A 314 -5.48 -8.92 -21.11
N PRO A 315 -4.35 -9.17 -21.79
CA PRO A 315 -3.02 -8.93 -21.22
C PRO A 315 -2.68 -7.44 -21.06
N SER A 316 -3.43 -6.55 -21.73
CA SER A 316 -3.26 -5.12 -21.57
C SER A 316 -4.56 -4.32 -21.68
N GLY A 317 -4.49 -3.08 -21.23
CA GLY A 317 -5.57 -2.10 -21.30
C GLY A 317 -5.15 -0.73 -20.79
N HIS A 318 -6.10 0.20 -20.80
CA HIS A 318 -5.92 1.55 -20.28
C HIS A 318 -7.03 1.90 -19.30
N MET A 319 -6.68 2.61 -18.25
CA MET A 319 -7.63 3.15 -17.28
C MET A 319 -7.49 4.64 -17.14
N TRP A 320 -8.62 5.34 -17.04
CA TRP A 320 -8.69 6.76 -16.74
C TRP A 320 -10.05 7.08 -16.11
N GLY A 321 -10.21 8.29 -15.61
CA GLY A 321 -11.46 8.64 -14.93
C GLY A 321 -11.48 10.03 -14.34
N THR A 322 -12.45 10.23 -13.46
CA THR A 322 -12.60 11.45 -12.69
C THR A 322 -13.03 11.14 -11.26
N PHE A 323 -12.56 11.95 -10.33
CA PHE A 323 -13.14 12.07 -8.99
C PHE A 323 -14.04 13.31 -8.97
N ARG A 324 -15.26 13.15 -8.48
CA ARG A 324 -16.15 14.28 -8.17
C ARG A 324 -15.74 14.83 -6.80
N MET A 325 -15.36 16.09 -6.76
CA MET A 325 -14.92 16.79 -5.56
C MET A 325 -15.95 17.86 -5.16
N GLU A 326 -16.10 18.09 -3.86
CA GLU A 326 -16.95 19.13 -3.26
C GLU A 326 -16.08 20.07 -2.43
N ARG A 327 -16.18 21.38 -2.65
CA ARG A 327 -15.55 22.42 -1.83
C ARG A 327 -16.44 22.77 -0.62
N GLU A 328 -15.89 23.47 0.36
CA GLU A 328 -16.63 23.89 1.56
C GLU A 328 -17.85 24.79 1.26
N ASP A 329 -17.86 25.49 0.12
CA ASP A 329 -18.97 26.32 -0.36
C ASP A 329 -20.06 25.53 -1.12
N GLY A 330 -19.91 24.20 -1.23
CA GLY A 330 -20.80 23.31 -1.97
C GLY A 330 -20.53 23.28 -3.48
N HIS A 331 -19.52 24.00 -3.99
CA HIS A 331 -19.14 23.94 -5.39
C HIS A 331 -18.55 22.56 -5.72
N MET A 332 -19.05 21.97 -6.81
CA MET A 332 -18.68 20.64 -7.27
C MET A 332 -17.88 20.71 -8.56
N PHE A 333 -16.74 20.01 -8.60
CA PHE A 333 -15.88 19.94 -9.79
C PHE A 333 -15.34 18.52 -10.01
N ASP A 334 -14.89 18.25 -11.23
CA ASP A 334 -14.32 16.96 -11.62
C ASP A 334 -12.80 17.04 -11.64
N CYS A 335 -12.14 16.33 -10.73
CA CYS A 335 -10.69 16.14 -10.73
C CYS A 335 -10.32 14.97 -11.63
N ARG A 336 -9.43 15.17 -12.60
CA ARG A 336 -9.04 14.12 -13.55
C ARG A 336 -8.13 13.10 -12.90
N ILE A 337 -8.33 11.84 -13.28
CA ILE A 337 -7.39 10.76 -13.04
C ILE A 337 -6.62 10.56 -14.36
N PRO A 338 -5.30 10.77 -14.37
CA PRO A 338 -4.53 10.70 -15.61
C PRO A 338 -4.63 9.28 -16.21
N PRO A 339 -4.73 9.15 -17.54
CA PRO A 339 -4.66 7.85 -18.19
C PRO A 339 -3.37 7.11 -17.86
N PHE A 340 -3.49 5.84 -17.48
CA PHE A 340 -2.37 4.93 -17.22
C PHE A 340 -2.61 3.58 -17.90
N SER A 341 -1.51 2.92 -18.26
CA SER A 341 -1.54 1.60 -18.90
C SER A 341 -1.56 0.48 -17.86
N LEU A 342 -2.25 -0.59 -18.22
CA LEU A 342 -2.21 -1.88 -17.56
C LEU A 342 -1.48 -2.81 -18.52
N GLU A 343 -0.25 -3.17 -18.22
CA GLU A 343 0.55 -4.07 -19.06
C GLU A 343 0.89 -5.32 -18.25
N SER A 344 0.61 -6.50 -18.80
CA SER A 344 1.31 -7.72 -18.42
C SER A 344 2.65 -7.75 -19.16
N LYS A 345 3.68 -8.42 -18.62
CA LYS A 345 5.02 -8.48 -19.24
C LYS A 345 4.96 -8.75 -20.76
N PRO A 346 5.89 -8.19 -21.55
CA PRO A 346 6.16 -8.72 -22.88
C PRO A 346 6.74 -10.13 -22.73
N ASP A 347 6.20 -11.09 -23.47
CA ASP A 347 6.81 -12.41 -23.58
C ASP A 347 8.19 -12.28 -24.23
N ASP A 348 9.25 -12.73 -23.56
CA ASP A 348 10.58 -12.96 -24.17
C ASP A 348 10.53 -14.22 -25.06
N ASN A 349 9.58 -14.31 -25.97
CA ASN A 349 9.50 -15.40 -26.95
C ASN A 349 10.35 -15.11 -28.20
N SER A 350 11.63 -14.83 -27.97
CA SER A 350 12.68 -14.97 -28.99
C SER A 350 13.88 -15.75 -28.43
N SER A 351 13.64 -16.94 -27.88
CA SER A 351 14.68 -17.97 -27.79
C SER A 351 14.74 -18.71 -29.13
N THR A 352 15.64 -18.27 -30.00
CA THR A 352 16.21 -19.16 -31.02
C THR A 352 16.78 -20.38 -30.31
N GLY A 353 16.23 -21.55 -30.63
CA GLY A 353 16.56 -22.81 -29.98
C GLY A 353 18.03 -23.17 -30.11
N VAL A 354 18.60 -23.60 -28.98
CA VAL A 354 19.62 -24.65 -28.95
C VAL A 354 19.23 -25.55 -27.77
N GLU A 355 18.84 -26.79 -28.10
CA GLU A 355 18.71 -27.88 -27.14
C GLU A 355 20.07 -28.14 -26.50
N ASP A 356 20.11 -28.24 -25.17
CA ASP A 356 21.11 -29.07 -24.50
C ASP A 356 20.48 -29.72 -23.26
N THR A 357 20.22 -31.01 -23.40
CA THR A 357 19.82 -31.97 -22.38
C THR A 357 20.95 -32.24 -21.38
N VAL A 358 20.75 -32.01 -20.07
CA VAL A 358 21.45 -32.78 -19.02
C VAL A 358 20.55 -32.93 -17.77
N GLY A 359 20.30 -34.17 -17.36
CA GLY A 359 19.63 -34.58 -16.11
C GLY A 359 20.53 -34.52 -14.87
N PRO A 360 20.02 -34.86 -13.68
CA PRO A 360 20.59 -34.40 -12.41
C PRO A 360 21.76 -35.29 -11.96
N LEU A 361 22.86 -34.68 -11.53
CA LEU A 361 23.95 -35.35 -10.81
C LEU A 361 23.99 -34.88 -9.35
N ALA A 362 23.65 -35.83 -8.48
CA ALA A 362 23.85 -35.76 -7.04
C ALA A 362 25.34 -35.85 -6.69
N ALA A 363 25.65 -35.26 -5.53
CA ALA A 363 26.97 -35.16 -4.94
C ALA A 363 27.64 -36.51 -4.68
N SER A 364 28.97 -36.56 -4.89
CA SER A 364 29.85 -37.55 -4.25
C SER A 364 31.08 -36.86 -3.70
N THR A 365 31.20 -36.92 -2.38
CA THR A 365 32.36 -36.61 -1.54
C THR A 365 33.50 -37.59 -1.81
N SER A 366 34.72 -37.08 -1.94
CA SER A 366 35.96 -37.88 -1.97
C SER A 366 36.54 -38.03 -0.56
N SER A 367 36.77 -39.26 -0.10
CA SER A 367 37.72 -39.56 0.96
C SER A 367 38.49 -40.83 0.61
N ASP A 368 39.81 -40.69 0.59
CA ASP A 368 40.81 -41.69 0.24
C ASP A 368 40.92 -42.86 1.23
N ALA A 369 41.55 -43.91 0.70
CA ALA A 369 42.38 -44.93 1.36
C ALA A 369 41.72 -46.26 1.85
N ALA A 370 41.78 -47.23 0.92
CA ALA A 370 42.56 -48.47 1.00
C ALA A 370 42.16 -49.65 1.93
N ALA A 371 42.09 -50.81 1.24
CA ALA A 371 42.51 -52.17 1.63
C ALA A 371 41.51 -53.11 2.35
N SER A 372 40.89 -53.95 1.53
CA SER A 372 40.90 -55.44 1.54
C SER A 372 40.66 -56.20 2.86
N GLY A 373 39.57 -56.98 2.92
CA GLY A 373 39.35 -57.98 3.98
C GLY A 373 38.05 -58.81 3.86
N VAL A 374 38.08 -59.82 2.98
CA VAL A 374 37.51 -61.19 3.04
C VAL A 374 36.51 -61.59 4.16
N THR A 375 35.51 -62.41 3.75
CA THR A 375 34.70 -63.46 4.46
C THR A 375 33.43 -63.13 5.29
N SER A 376 32.29 -63.58 4.73
CA SER A 376 31.39 -64.66 5.17
C SER A 376 30.54 -64.57 6.47
N SER A 377 29.24 -64.84 6.26
CA SER A 377 28.27 -65.57 7.12
C SER A 377 27.90 -65.04 8.52
N THR A 378 26.59 -64.85 8.76
CA THR A 378 25.69 -65.68 9.62
C THR A 378 24.66 -64.84 10.42
N LYS A 379 23.41 -65.34 10.41
CA LYS A 379 22.40 -65.42 11.50
C LYS A 379 21.48 -64.23 11.86
N ASN A 380 20.18 -64.54 11.70
CA ASN A 380 18.98 -64.17 12.46
C ASN A 380 19.18 -63.61 13.88
N THR A 381 18.34 -62.65 14.25
CA THR A 381 17.38 -62.80 15.37
C THR A 381 16.32 -61.68 15.36
N ASP A 382 15.13 -62.09 15.82
CA ASP A 382 13.90 -61.32 16.05
C ASP A 382 14.07 -60.09 16.97
N GLU A 383 13.23 -59.07 16.78
CA GLU A 383 12.39 -58.55 17.89
C GLU A 383 11.21 -57.69 17.41
N SER A 384 10.24 -57.63 18.31
CA SER A 384 8.81 -57.33 18.21
C SER A 384 8.35 -55.87 18.06
N THR A 385 7.12 -55.76 17.51
CA THR A 385 6.10 -54.68 17.44
C THR A 385 5.78 -53.95 18.77
N PRO A 386 4.80 -52.99 18.84
CA PRO A 386 4.27 -52.00 17.89
C PRO A 386 4.13 -50.58 18.52
N SER A 387 3.72 -49.55 17.76
CA SER A 387 3.15 -48.32 18.36
C SER A 387 1.90 -47.83 17.63
N ASN A 388 0.88 -47.56 18.45
CA ASN A 388 -0.45 -47.05 18.13
C ASN A 388 -0.41 -45.56 17.74
N SER A 389 -1.34 -45.14 16.89
CA SER A 389 -1.77 -43.73 16.77
C SER A 389 -3.29 -43.69 16.61
N PRO A 390 -4.03 -42.94 17.44
CA PRO A 390 -5.47 -42.83 17.33
C PRO A 390 -5.88 -41.65 16.44
N THR A 391 -6.89 -41.93 15.61
CA THR A 391 -7.71 -40.99 14.85
C THR A 391 -8.66 -40.22 15.77
N THR A 392 -8.73 -38.90 15.64
CA THR A 392 -9.85 -38.11 16.17
C THR A 392 -10.34 -37.09 15.13
N ASN A 393 -11.58 -37.28 14.72
CA ASN A 393 -12.40 -36.36 13.94
C ASN A 393 -13.00 -35.29 14.87
N ALA A 394 -13.12 -34.05 14.40
CA ALA A 394 -14.09 -33.07 14.90
C ALA A 394 -14.42 -32.01 13.82
N PRO A 395 -15.61 -31.37 13.86
CA PRO A 395 -16.40 -31.11 12.65
C PRO A 395 -16.51 -29.63 12.22
N SER A 396 -16.92 -29.48 10.97
CA SER A 396 -17.30 -28.26 10.25
C SER A 396 -18.60 -27.63 10.78
N SER A 397 -18.63 -26.29 10.89
CA SER A 397 -19.86 -25.52 11.05
C SER A 397 -19.94 -24.38 10.02
N GLN A 398 -21.00 -24.39 9.21
CA GLN A 398 -21.51 -23.27 8.41
C GLN A 398 -22.77 -22.73 9.08
N PRO A 399 -23.09 -21.44 9.00
CA PRO A 399 -24.44 -20.95 9.25
C PRO A 399 -25.18 -20.70 7.93
N ASN A 400 -26.28 -21.42 7.76
CA ASN A 400 -27.30 -21.19 6.74
C ASN A 400 -28.48 -20.50 7.44
N THR A 401 -28.89 -19.30 7.03
CA THR A 401 -30.10 -18.65 7.55
C THR A 401 -31.19 -18.63 6.47
N LYS A 402 -32.33 -19.22 6.83
CA LYS A 402 -33.54 -19.39 6.03
C LYS A 402 -34.62 -18.44 6.58
N LYS A 403 -35.29 -17.72 5.68
CA LYS A 403 -36.54 -16.96 5.91
C LYS A 403 -37.62 -17.84 6.55
N PRO A 404 -38.59 -17.24 7.27
CA PRO A 404 -39.97 -17.69 7.27
C PRO A 404 -40.89 -16.68 6.56
N GLY A 405 -41.88 -17.22 5.85
CA GLY A 405 -43.08 -16.53 5.40
C GLY A 405 -44.29 -17.35 5.81
N ASP A 406 -45.42 -16.64 5.92
CA ASP A 406 -46.84 -17.02 6.10
C ASP A 406 -47.40 -16.15 7.25
N GLY A 407 -48.52 -15.45 7.17
CA GLY A 407 -49.61 -15.31 6.19
C GLY A 407 -50.80 -14.67 6.94
N ASP A 408 -51.48 -13.74 6.28
CA ASP A 408 -52.84 -13.16 6.51
C ASP A 408 -53.37 -12.87 7.94
N ASP A 409 -53.81 -11.62 8.16
CA ASP A 409 -55.21 -11.38 8.54
C ASP A 409 -55.70 -9.94 8.30
N ASN A 410 -56.99 -9.88 7.99
CA ASN A 410 -57.87 -8.79 7.57
C ASN A 410 -58.17 -7.76 8.70
N ALA A 411 -58.24 -6.46 8.35
CA ALA A 411 -59.19 -5.41 8.84
C ALA A 411 -58.61 -4.00 8.69
#